data_AF-A0A0G1U388-F1
#
_entry.id   AF-A0A0G1U388-F1
#
_cell.length_a   1.000
_cell.length_b   1.000
_cell.length_c   1.000
_cell.angle_alpha   90.00
_cell.angle_beta   90.00
_cell.angle_gamma   90.00
#
_symmetry.space_group_name_H-M   'P 1'
#
loop_
_entity.id
_entity.type
_entity.pdbx_description
1 polymer ?
#
loop_
_entity_poly.entity_id
_entity_poly.type
_entity_poly.pdbx_seq_one_letter_code
_entity_poly.pdbx_strand_id
1 'polypeptide(L)'
;MDQTLDKLFESTSKTRLLKLFFMNPEGQFTIEDLVKQTQLKRPALRKELAKFMRLKIVKTRVVKIPEVKIKRLKKKRKKPVSKKKRIRPRKKARTGKKRRR
;
A
#
# COMPACT_ATOMS: atom_id res chain seq x y z
N MET A 1 18.14 -4.63 -22.58
CA MET A 1 16.96 -3.77 -22.37
C MET A 1 17.42 -2.34 -22.56
N ASP A 2 17.03 -1.73 -23.67
CA ASP A 2 17.67 -0.57 -24.28
C ASP A 2 17.73 0.66 -23.38
N GLN A 3 18.91 0.90 -22.79
CA GLN A 3 19.21 2.07 -21.95
C GLN A 3 19.09 3.39 -22.71
N THR A 4 18.98 3.34 -24.05
CA THR A 4 18.83 4.48 -24.94
C THR A 4 17.57 5.28 -24.62
N LEU A 5 16.44 4.62 -24.37
CA LEU A 5 15.20 5.32 -24.04
C LEU A 5 15.25 5.95 -22.65
N ASP A 6 15.89 5.28 -21.68
CA ASP A 6 16.06 5.82 -20.33
C ASP A 6 16.97 7.06 -20.34
N LYS A 7 17.98 7.09 -21.21
CA LYS A 7 18.82 8.27 -21.46
C LYS A 7 18.06 9.38 -22.17
N LEU A 8 17.20 9.05 -23.14
CA LEU A 8 16.44 10.04 -23.92
C LEU A 8 15.36 10.75 -23.08
N PHE A 9 14.70 10.02 -22.19
CA PHE A 9 13.62 10.56 -21.35
C PHE A 9 14.08 10.97 -19.93
N GLU A 10 15.36 10.77 -19.64
CA GLU A 10 16.05 11.02 -18.36
C GLU A 10 15.37 10.37 -17.15
N SER A 11 14.47 9.41 -17.39
CA SER A 11 13.65 8.82 -16.34
C SER A 11 13.11 7.45 -16.75
N THR A 12 13.60 6.44 -16.04
CA THR A 12 13.11 5.05 -16.15
C THR A 12 11.61 4.92 -15.89
N SER A 13 11.05 5.84 -15.10
CA SER A 13 9.62 5.86 -14.77
C SER A 13 8.78 6.22 -15.99
N LYS A 14 9.24 7.23 -16.76
CA LYS A 14 8.56 7.68 -17.97
C LYS A 14 8.60 6.62 -19.05
N THR A 15 9.78 6.03 -19.27
CA THR A 15 9.98 5.00 -20.30
C THR A 15 9.06 3.82 -20.09
N ARG A 16 8.92 3.33 -18.84
CA ARG A 16 8.05 2.19 -18.51
C ARG A 16 6.58 2.50 -18.78
N LEU A 17 6.11 3.68 -18.37
CA LEU A 17 4.72 4.10 -18.62
C LEU A 17 4.46 4.31 -20.11
N LEU A 18 5.36 4.97 -20.83
CA LEU A 18 5.23 5.17 -22.28
C LEU A 18 5.19 3.84 -23.03
N LYS A 19 6.10 2.92 -22.70
CA LYS A 19 6.10 1.58 -23.29
C LYS A 19 4.77 0.88 -23.04
N LEU A 20 4.23 0.99 -21.82
CA LEU A 20 2.94 0.39 -21.50
C LEU A 20 1.80 0.93 -22.36
N PHE A 21 1.68 2.25 -22.48
CA PHE A 21 0.62 2.91 -23.25
C PHE A 21 0.79 2.74 -24.76
N PHE A 22 2.01 2.73 -25.27
CA PHE A 22 2.26 2.52 -26.70
C PHE A 22 2.03 1.06 -27.11
N MET A 23 2.34 0.10 -26.25
CA MET A 23 2.02 -1.30 -26.53
C MET A 23 0.53 -1.62 -26.34
N ASN A 24 -0.23 -0.75 -25.67
CA ASN A 24 -1.66 -0.95 -25.39
C ASN A 24 -2.45 0.35 -25.64
N PRO A 25 -2.63 0.77 -26.91
CA PRO A 25 -3.23 2.07 -27.24
C PRO A 25 -4.68 2.23 -26.78
N GLU A 26 -5.45 1.14 -26.77
CA GLU A 26 -6.86 1.09 -26.34
C GLU A 26 -7.02 0.71 -24.85
N GLY A 27 -5.90 0.43 -24.16
CA GLY A 27 -5.91 -0.13 -22.82
C GLY A 27 -6.39 0.87 -21.76
N GLN A 28 -7.38 0.47 -20.98
CA GLN A 28 -7.79 1.19 -19.77
C GLN A 28 -7.10 0.56 -18.56
N PHE A 29 -6.39 1.38 -17.79
CA PHE A 29 -5.64 0.91 -16.64
C PHE A 29 -6.05 1.65 -15.38
N THR A 30 -6.28 0.90 -14.29
CA THR A 30 -6.40 1.51 -12.97
C THR A 30 -5.03 1.86 -12.41
N ILE A 31 -4.98 2.75 -11.42
CA ILE A 31 -3.73 3.10 -10.74
C ILE A 31 -3.09 1.84 -10.13
N GLU A 32 -3.88 0.88 -9.67
CA GLU A 32 -3.37 -0.36 -9.08
C GLU A 32 -2.71 -1.27 -10.10
N ASP A 33 -3.29 -1.38 -11.30
CA ASP A 33 -2.73 -2.15 -12.40
C ASP A 33 -1.43 -1.52 -12.91
N LEU A 34 -1.40 -0.19 -13.01
CA LEU A 34 -0.19 0.54 -13.38
C LEU A 34 0.94 0.31 -12.37
N VAL A 35 0.64 0.28 -11.06
CA VAL A 35 1.65 -0.03 -10.03
C VAL A 35 2.17 -1.45 -10.20
N LYS A 36 1.31 -2.44 -10.49
CA LYS A 36 1.72 -3.84 -10.70
C LYS A 36 2.61 -4.00 -11.92
N GLN A 37 2.25 -3.37 -13.04
CA GLN A 37 2.96 -3.52 -14.31
C GLN A 37 4.26 -2.71 -14.36
N THR A 38 4.26 -1.48 -13.84
CA THR A 38 5.44 -0.59 -13.91
C THR A 38 6.37 -0.74 -12.71
N GLN A 39 5.90 -1.36 -11.62
CA GLN A 39 6.59 -1.48 -10.33
C GLN A 39 6.97 -0.12 -9.71
N LEU A 40 6.29 0.96 -10.09
CA LEU A 40 6.54 2.30 -9.57
C LEU A 40 5.70 2.60 -8.33
N LYS A 41 6.25 3.43 -7.43
CA LYS A 41 5.50 3.93 -6.28
C LYS A 41 4.38 4.86 -6.75
N ARG A 42 3.19 4.73 -6.14
CA ARG A 42 2.00 5.58 -6.38
C ARG A 42 2.30 7.09 -6.54
N PRO A 43 3.08 7.76 -5.65
CA PRO A 43 3.35 9.19 -5.80
C PRO A 43 4.17 9.52 -7.05
N ALA A 44 5.18 8.71 -7.40
CA ALA A 44 5.96 8.90 -8.62
C ALA A 44 5.09 8.70 -9.87
N LEU A 45 4.25 7.68 -9.83
CA LEU A 45 3.31 7.34 -10.91
C LEU A 45 2.32 8.49 -11.17
N ARG A 46 1.77 9.10 -10.11
CA ARG A 46 0.89 10.28 -10.23
C ARG A 46 1.58 11.50 -10.84
N LYS A 47 2.84 11.77 -10.45
CA LYS A 47 3.62 12.88 -11.01
C LYS A 47 3.85 12.70 -12.51
N GLU A 48 4.21 11.50 -12.94
CA GLU A 48 4.44 11.23 -14.37
C GLU A 48 3.12 11.21 -15.17
N LEU A 49 2.05 10.63 -14.65
CA LEU A 49 0.73 10.68 -15.29
C LEU A 49 0.25 12.13 -15.49
N ALA A 50 0.47 13.02 -14.53
CA ALA A 50 0.12 14.42 -14.69
C ALA A 50 0.86 15.08 -15.87
N LYS A 51 2.13 14.73 -16.11
CA LYS A 51 2.88 15.21 -17.28
C LYS A 51 2.32 14.62 -18.57
N PHE A 52 2.02 13.32 -18.61
CA PHE A 52 1.43 12.70 -19.79
C PHE A 52 0.04 13.21 -20.14
N MET A 53 -0.76 13.60 -19.14
CA MET A 53 -2.03 14.28 -19.36
C MET A 53 -1.85 15.66 -19.99
N ARG A 54 -0.85 16.44 -19.54
CA ARG A 54 -0.52 17.75 -20.15
C ARG A 54 -0.11 17.60 -21.61
N LEU A 55 0.62 16.53 -21.93
CA LEU A 55 1.03 16.19 -23.30
C LEU A 55 -0.08 15.52 -24.12
N LYS A 56 -1.29 15.36 -23.57
CA LYS A 56 -2.44 14.68 -24.20
C LYS A 56 -2.19 13.24 -24.64
N ILE A 57 -1.15 12.59 -24.12
CA ILE A 57 -0.81 11.18 -24.39
C ILE A 57 -1.80 10.26 -23.67
N VAL A 58 -2.21 10.63 -22.44
CA VAL A 58 -3.11 9.83 -21.61
C VAL A 58 -4.31 10.68 -21.23
N LYS A 59 -5.51 10.08 -21.32
CA LYS A 59 -6.77 10.69 -20.86
C LYS A 59 -7.24 9.97 -19.60
N THR A 60 -7.81 10.72 -18.66
CA THR A 60 -8.46 10.15 -17.49
C THR A 60 -9.95 9.99 -17.74
N ARG A 61 -10.51 8.85 -17.34
CA ARG A 61 -11.95 8.61 -17.30
C ARG A 61 -12.31 8.14 -15.90
N VAL A 62 -13.39 8.70 -15.34
CA VAL A 62 -13.95 8.22 -14.07
C VAL A 62 -14.97 7.15 -14.44
N VAL A 63 -14.63 5.90 -14.13
CA VAL A 63 -15.51 4.74 -14.36
C VAL A 63 -16.00 4.26 -13.01
N LYS A 64 -17.32 4.08 -12.85
CA LYS A 64 -17.90 3.42 -11.69
C LYS A 64 -17.67 1.92 -11.85
N ILE A 65 -16.66 1.38 -11.18
CA ILE A 65 -16.41 -0.07 -11.16
C ILE A 65 -17.42 -0.67 -10.17
N PRO A 66 -18.32 -1.58 -10.60
CA PRO A 66 -19.20 -2.27 -9.67
C PRO A 66 -18.34 -3.16 -8.76
N GLU A 67 -18.24 -2.80 -7.48
CA GLU A 67 -17.55 -3.62 -6.50
C GLU A 67 -18.33 -4.93 -6.28
N VAL A 68 -17.83 -6.03 -6.83
CA VAL A 68 -18.29 -7.36 -6.43
C VAL A 68 -17.85 -7.57 -4.98
N LYS A 69 -18.79 -7.43 -4.04
CA LYS A 69 -18.57 -7.70 -2.62
C LYS A 69 -18.28 -9.19 -2.42
N ILE A 70 -17.03 -9.59 -2.53
CA ILE A 70 -16.60 -10.93 -2.14
C ILE A 70 -16.72 -11.01 -0.61
N LYS A 71 -17.78 -11.66 -0.11
CA LYS A 71 -17.99 -11.95 1.32
C LYS A 71 -16.79 -12.74 1.84
N ARG A 72 -15.86 -12.07 2.52
CA ARG A 72 -14.76 -12.72 3.23
C ARG A 72 -15.34 -13.62 4.32
N LEU A 73 -15.26 -14.95 4.12
CA LEU A 73 -15.54 -15.93 5.16
C LEU A 73 -14.65 -15.65 6.37
N LYS A 74 -15.24 -15.23 7.49
CA LYS A 74 -14.52 -14.97 8.74
C LYS A 74 -13.88 -16.27 9.23
N LYS A 75 -12.56 -16.41 9.05
CA LYS A 75 -11.77 -17.50 9.63
C LYS A 75 -11.87 -17.40 11.16
N LYS A 76 -12.64 -18.32 11.78
CA LYS A 76 -12.76 -18.42 13.25
C LYS A 76 -11.36 -18.62 13.84
N ARG A 77 -10.83 -17.60 14.52
CA ARG A 77 -9.61 -17.73 15.33
C ARG A 77 -9.92 -18.64 16.52
N LYS A 78 -9.29 -19.81 16.60
CA LYS A 78 -9.30 -20.64 17.81
C LYS A 78 -8.70 -19.81 18.96
N LYS A 79 -9.43 -19.68 20.08
CA LYS A 79 -8.96 -18.93 21.25
C LYS A 79 -7.67 -19.58 21.78
N PRO A 80 -6.62 -18.81 22.09
CA PRO A 80 -5.44 -19.37 22.73
C PRO A 80 -5.80 -19.83 24.15
N VAL A 81 -5.50 -21.10 24.46
CA VAL A 81 -5.64 -21.70 25.79
C VAL A 81 -4.79 -20.89 26.76
N SER A 82 -5.43 -20.21 27.71
CA SER A 82 -4.79 -19.39 28.72
C SER A 82 -3.90 -20.24 29.62
N LYS A 83 -2.57 -20.10 29.51
CA LYS A 83 -1.62 -20.67 30.48
C LYS A 83 -1.85 -20.01 31.84
N LYS A 84 -2.17 -20.85 32.83
CA LYS A 84 -2.43 -20.58 34.25
C LYS A 84 -1.41 -19.56 34.82
N LYS A 85 -1.87 -18.39 35.25
CA LYS A 85 -1.02 -17.39 35.95
C LYS A 85 -0.56 -17.98 37.30
N ARG A 86 0.75 -18.20 37.43
CA ARG A 86 1.41 -18.58 38.68
C ARG A 86 1.36 -17.39 39.65
N ILE A 87 0.59 -17.54 40.73
CA ILE A 87 0.44 -16.55 41.80
C ILE A 87 1.82 -16.36 42.46
N ARG A 88 2.35 -15.13 42.48
CA ARG A 88 3.51 -14.77 43.31
C ARG A 88 2.99 -14.23 44.66
N PRO A 89 3.53 -14.66 45.80
CA PRO A 89 3.07 -14.19 47.11
C PRO A 89 3.44 -12.71 47.33
N ARG A 90 2.46 -11.92 47.78
CA ARG A 90 2.61 -10.51 48.20
C ARG A 90 3.60 -10.44 49.38
N LYS A 91 4.69 -9.67 49.22
CA LYS A 91 5.53 -9.25 50.35
C LYS A 91 4.70 -8.35 51.27
N LYS A 92 4.62 -8.72 52.56
CA LYS A 92 3.94 -7.95 53.62
C LYS A 92 4.65 -6.61 53.83
N ALA A 93 3.93 -5.50 53.71
CA ALA A 93 4.41 -4.19 54.14
C ALA A 93 4.41 -4.15 55.69
N ARG A 94 5.59 -3.94 56.29
CA ARG A 94 5.72 -3.68 57.73
C ARG A 94 5.23 -2.25 58.01
N THR A 95 4.31 -2.16 58.95
CA THR A 95 3.70 -0.97 59.53
C THR A 95 4.72 -0.13 60.30
N GLY A 96 5.00 1.09 59.85
CA GLY A 96 5.67 2.12 60.63
C GLY A 96 4.64 2.99 61.36
N LYS A 97 4.26 2.59 62.57
CA LYS A 97 3.36 3.34 63.47
C LYS A 97 4.17 4.46 64.15
N LYS A 98 4.25 5.65 63.53
CA LYS A 98 4.83 6.84 64.17
C LYS A 98 3.79 7.41 65.15
N ARG A 99 4.01 7.18 66.44
CA ARG A 99 3.22 7.77 67.53
C ARG A 99 3.66 9.23 67.74
N ARG A 100 2.64 10.07 67.96
CA ARG A 100 2.61 11.43 68.54
C ARG A 100 3.70 11.62 69.63
N ARG A 101 4.34 12.77 69.76
CA ARG A 101 3.82 14.04 70.29
C ARG A 101 4.84 15.14 70.05
#